data_AF-A0A357V4B4-F1
#
_entry.id   AF-A0A357V4B4-F1
#
_cell.length_a   1.000
_cell.length_b   1.000
_cell.length_c   1.000
_cell.angle_alpha   90.00
_cell.angle_beta   90.00
_cell.angle_gamma   90.00
#
_symmetry.space_group_name_H-M   'P 1'
#
loop_
_entity.id
_entity.type
_entity.pdbx_description
1 polymer ?
#
loop_
_entity_poly.entity_id
_entity_poly.type
_entity_poly.pdbx_seq_one_letter_code
_entity_poly.pdbx_strand_id
1 'polypeptide(L)'
;MSDETQHGDQTPASDAKPASNGFFPRMRAYFFAGILVTAPITFTFYLAWLLIHFVDNTIRPLIPVKYNPETYLPFALPGLGLFVLIV
;
A
#
# COMPACT_ATOMS: atom_id res chain seq x y z
N MET A 1 -26.15 45.83 51.70
CA MET A 1 -25.42 44.68 52.22
C MET A 1 -26.07 43.45 51.61
N SER A 2 -25.84 43.14 50.33
CA SER A 2 -24.54 42.72 49.76
C SER A 2 -24.15 41.39 50.41
N ASP A 3 -24.18 40.22 49.76
CA ASP A 3 -23.88 39.97 48.35
C ASP A 3 -24.60 38.74 47.81
N GLU A 4 -25.00 38.88 46.54
CA GLU A 4 -25.12 37.80 45.58
C GLU A 4 -23.85 36.94 45.59
N THR A 5 -24.00 35.63 45.54
CA THR A 5 -23.28 34.81 44.54
C THR A 5 -23.88 33.41 44.51
N GLN A 6 -24.97 33.32 43.75
CA GLN A 6 -25.14 32.18 42.86
C GLN A 6 -23.92 32.12 41.92
N HIS A 7 -22.97 31.21 42.15
CA HIS A 7 -22.22 30.59 41.06
C HIS A 7 -21.42 29.39 41.57
N GLY A 8 -21.99 28.21 41.42
CA GLY A 8 -21.30 26.94 41.50
C GLY A 8 -21.67 26.15 40.27
N ASP A 9 -21.05 26.52 39.16
CA ASP A 9 -21.28 26.05 37.80
C ASP A 9 -21.34 24.51 37.72
N GLN A 10 -22.36 24.01 37.03
CA GLN A 10 -22.49 22.59 36.71
C GLN A 10 -21.56 22.25 35.53
N THR A 11 -20.65 21.28 35.72
CA THR A 11 -20.15 20.32 34.70
C THR A 11 -19.09 20.88 33.71
N PRO A 12 -17.95 20.18 33.49
CA PRO A 12 -17.90 18.82 32.94
C PRO A 12 -17.26 17.84 33.92
N ALA A 13 -17.84 16.68 34.23
CA ALA A 13 -17.95 15.55 33.30
C ALA A 13 -16.81 15.50 32.27
N SER A 14 -15.57 15.78 32.68
CA SER A 14 -14.41 15.23 31.99
C SER A 14 -14.20 13.83 32.55
N ASP A 15 -15.06 12.90 32.11
CA ASP A 15 -14.74 11.49 32.01
C ASP A 15 -13.50 11.36 31.12
N ALA A 16 -12.34 11.72 31.66
CA ALA A 16 -11.05 11.34 31.12
C ALA A 16 -10.92 9.85 31.40
N LYS A 17 -11.66 9.04 30.62
CA LYS A 17 -11.52 7.60 30.54
C LYS A 17 -10.02 7.34 30.50
N PRO A 18 -9.43 6.64 31.49
CA PRO A 18 -8.01 6.41 31.48
C PRO A 18 -7.73 5.70 30.17
N ALA A 19 -7.04 6.38 29.25
CA ALA A 19 -6.62 5.79 28.00
C ALA A 19 -5.83 4.57 28.43
N SER A 20 -6.43 3.39 28.29
CA SER A 20 -5.80 2.17 28.74
C SER A 20 -4.52 2.06 27.92
N ASN A 21 -3.38 2.19 28.60
CA ASN A 21 -2.04 2.15 28.02
C ASN A 21 -1.69 0.74 27.54
N GLY A 22 -2.63 0.06 26.88
CA GLY A 22 -2.41 -1.23 26.28
C GLY A 22 -1.32 -1.10 25.21
N PHE A 23 -0.41 -2.06 25.21
CA PHE A 23 0.61 -2.20 24.17
C PHE A 23 -0.01 -2.40 22.77
N PHE A 24 -1.22 -2.94 22.71
CA PHE A 24 -1.93 -3.26 21.47
C PHE A 24 -2.34 -2.03 20.63
N PRO A 25 -2.94 -0.95 21.22
CA PRO A 25 -3.15 0.32 20.53
C PRO A 25 -1.93 0.94 19.85
N ARG A 26 -0.72 0.75 20.41
CA ARG A 26 0.52 1.29 19.83
C ARG A 26 1.02 0.42 18.68
N MET A 27 0.93 -0.89 18.81
CA MET A 27 1.33 -1.84 17.76
C MET A 27 0.54 -1.62 16.45
N ARG A 28 -0.78 -1.43 16.52
CA ARG A 28 -1.59 -1.12 15.32
C ARG A 28 -1.19 0.22 14.68
N ALA A 29 -0.89 1.23 15.49
CA ALA A 29 -0.51 2.55 14.98
C ALA A 29 0.81 2.49 14.20
N TYR A 30 1.80 1.74 14.71
CA TYR A 30 3.06 1.51 14.01
C TYR A 30 2.91 0.64 12.76
N PHE A 31 1.98 -0.32 12.74
CA PHE A 31 1.67 -1.09 11.52
C PHE A 31 1.12 -0.21 10.39
N PHE A 32 0.15 0.66 10.69
CA PHE A 32 -0.39 1.60 9.70
C PHE A 32 0.69 2.59 9.23
N ALA A 33 1.54 3.07 10.13
CA ALA A 33 2.67 3.90 9.75
C ALA A 33 3.64 3.16 8.80
N GLY A 34 3.92 1.88 9.06
CA GLY A 34 4.72 1.04 8.17
C GLY A 34 4.13 0.93 6.77
N ILE A 35 2.83 0.59 6.66
CA ILE A 35 2.13 0.52 5.38
C ILE A 35 2.17 1.87 4.65
N LEU A 36 1.92 2.98 5.37
CA LEU A 36 1.91 4.31 4.77
C LEU A 36 3.28 4.70 4.20
N VAL A 37 4.36 4.33 4.89
CA VAL A 37 5.74 4.58 4.45
C VAL A 37 6.14 3.70 3.27
N THR A 38 5.73 2.43 3.24
CA THR A 38 6.08 1.50 2.15
C THR A 38 5.17 1.57 0.93
N ALA A 39 3.94 2.09 1.09
CA ALA A 39 2.94 2.24 0.04
C ALA A 39 3.50 2.80 -1.29
N PRO A 40 4.25 3.92 -1.33
CA PRO A 40 4.75 4.46 -2.60
C PRO A 40 5.72 3.51 -3.33
N ILE A 41 6.55 2.77 -2.60
CA ILE A 41 7.50 1.80 -3.19
C ILE A 41 6.74 0.58 -3.70
N THR A 42 5.82 0.04 -2.89
CA THR A 42 4.99 -1.09 -3.34
C THR A 42 4.14 -0.70 -4.54
N PHE A 43 3.62 0.52 -4.57
CA PHE A 43 2.84 1.03 -5.68
C PHE A 43 3.65 1.12 -6.97
N THR A 44 4.90 1.60 -6.91
CA THR A 44 5.76 1.66 -8.10
C THR A 44 6.12 0.28 -8.61
N PHE A 45 6.51 -0.66 -7.73
CA PHE A 45 6.77 -2.04 -8.15
C PHE A 45 5.52 -2.72 -8.70
N TYR A 46 4.36 -2.51 -8.08
CA TYR A 46 3.09 -3.05 -8.56
C TYR A 46 2.78 -2.56 -9.97
N LEU A 47 2.94 -1.26 -10.22
CA LEU A 47 2.67 -0.68 -11.55
C LEU A 47 3.67 -1.18 -12.60
N ALA A 48 4.95 -1.31 -12.24
CA ALA A 48 5.97 -1.89 -13.12
C ALA A 48 5.63 -3.34 -13.47
N TRP A 49 5.29 -4.16 -12.47
CA TRP A 49 4.90 -5.55 -12.67
C TRP A 49 3.66 -5.69 -13.56
N LEU A 50 2.65 -4.83 -13.32
CA LEU A 50 1.43 -4.77 -14.14
C LEU A 50 1.75 -4.44 -15.60
N LEU A 51 2.58 -3.44 -15.87
CA LEU A 51 2.97 -3.06 -17.23
C LEU A 51 3.78 -4.14 -17.92
N ILE A 52 4.75 -4.75 -17.23
CA ILE A 52 5.55 -5.85 -17.76
C ILE A 52 4.64 -7.00 -18.20
N HIS A 53 3.74 -7.47 -17.34
CA HIS A 53 2.81 -8.54 -17.67
C HIS A 53 1.85 -8.16 -18.80
N PHE A 54 1.36 -6.92 -18.81
CA PHE A 54 0.47 -6.43 -19.87
C PHE A 54 1.18 -6.46 -21.24
N VAL A 55 2.40 -5.91 -21.32
CA VAL A 55 3.18 -5.89 -22.56
C VAL A 55 3.54 -7.32 -22.98
N ASP A 56 4.06 -8.13 -22.07
CA ASP A 56 4.43 -9.51 -22.39
C ASP A 56 3.23 -10.29 -22.96
N ASN A 57 2.04 -10.18 -22.36
CA ASN A 57 0.84 -10.86 -22.85
C ASN A 57 0.37 -10.35 -24.23
N THR A 58 0.55 -9.06 -24.49
CA THR A 58 0.17 -8.44 -25.77
C THR A 58 1.14 -8.83 -26.89
N ILE A 59 2.43 -8.93 -26.59
CA ILE A 59 3.48 -9.22 -27.58
C ILE A 59 3.60 -10.72 -27.86
N ARG A 60 3.38 -11.60 -26.88
CA ARG A 60 3.41 -13.08 -27.06
C ARG A 60 2.74 -13.60 -28.34
N PRO A 61 1.48 -13.24 -28.67
CA PRO A 61 0.82 -13.73 -29.89
C PRO A 61 1.39 -13.13 -31.19
N LEU A 62 2.13 -12.04 -31.11
CA LEU A 62 2.76 -11.39 -32.27
C LEU A 62 4.11 -12.02 -32.62
N ILE A 63 4.73 -12.76 -31.71
CA ILE A 63 6.03 -13.41 -31.93
C ILE A 63 5.80 -14.77 -32.62
N PRO A 64 6.36 -15.00 -33.83
CA PRO A 64 6.30 -16.31 -34.48
C PRO A 64 6.99 -17.39 -33.65
N VAL A 65 6.49 -18.63 -33.70
CA VAL A 65 6.95 -19.77 -32.87
C VAL A 65 8.48 -19.97 -32.90
N LYS A 66 9.15 -19.68 -34.02
CA LYS A 66 10.61 -19.81 -34.16
C LYS A 66 11.42 -18.87 -33.26
N TYR A 67 10.85 -17.73 -32.87
CA TYR A 67 11.47 -16.74 -32.01
C TYR A 67 10.90 -16.78 -30.59
N ASN A 68 10.09 -17.78 -30.25
CA ASN A 68 9.53 -17.90 -28.91
C ASN A 68 10.60 -18.49 -27.97
N PRO A 69 11.17 -17.69 -27.04
CA PRO A 69 12.22 -18.16 -26.13
C PRO A 69 11.71 -19.24 -25.16
N GLU A 70 10.40 -19.38 -24.97
CA GLU A 70 9.81 -20.46 -24.17
C GLU A 70 9.87 -21.83 -24.86
N THR A 71 10.28 -21.88 -26.13
CA THR A 71 10.64 -23.15 -26.78
C THR A 71 11.95 -23.72 -26.21
N TYR A 72 12.78 -22.86 -25.60
CA TYR A 72 14.09 -23.21 -25.07
C TYR A 72 14.19 -23.07 -23.54
N LEU A 73 13.20 -22.46 -22.89
CA LEU A 73 13.12 -22.23 -21.44
C LEU A 73 11.77 -22.74 -20.89
N PRO A 74 11.75 -23.52 -19.79
CA PRO A 74 10.51 -24.06 -19.22
C PRO A 74 9.71 -23.03 -18.39
N PHE A 75 10.04 -21.74 -18.50
CA PHE A 75 9.37 -20.66 -17.78
C PHE A 75 9.40 -19.35 -18.57
N ALA A 76 8.38 -18.53 -18.37
CA ALA A 76 8.29 -17.18 -18.87
C ALA A 76 9.28 -16.25 -18.18
N LEU A 77 10.07 -15.51 -18.95
CA LEU A 77 10.87 -14.40 -18.43
C LEU A 77 10.03 -13.11 -18.49
N PRO A 78 9.63 -12.54 -17.33
CA PRO A 78 8.90 -11.28 -17.31
C PRO A 78 9.80 -10.15 -17.86
N GLY A 79 9.25 -9.36 -18.78
CA GLY A 79 9.92 -8.21 -19.41
C GLY A 79 10.57 -8.50 -20.76
N LEU A 80 10.51 -9.74 -21.25
CA LEU A 80 11.00 -10.07 -22.60
C LEU A 80 10.22 -9.33 -23.69
N GLY A 81 8.91 -9.15 -23.54
CA GLY A 81 8.10 -8.42 -24.51
C GLY A 81 8.56 -6.98 -24.64
N LEU A 82 8.97 -6.34 -23.54
CA LEU A 82 9.57 -5.00 -23.56
C LEU A 82 10.93 -4.97 -24.27
N PHE A 83 11.78 -5.97 -24.05
CA PHE A 83 13.08 -6.05 -24.73
C PHE A 83 12.91 -6.21 -26.26
N VAL A 84 12.04 -7.13 -26.68
CA VAL A 84 11.73 -7.37 -28.10
C VAL A 84 11.05 -6.17 -28.76
N LEU A 85 10.28 -5.38 -28.00
CA LEU A 85 9.67 -4.15 -28.50
C LEU A 85 10.71 -3.06 -28.82
N ILE A 86 11.80 -2.98 -28.06
CA ILE A 86 12.78 -1.89 -28.14
C ILE A 86 13.87 -2.16 -29.19
N VAL A 87 14.25 -3.42 -29.43
CA VAL A 87 15.32 -3.83 -30.36
C VAL A 87 14.81 -4.06 -31.78
#